data_AF-A0A5C6MYS0-F1
#
_entry.id   AF-A0A5C6MYS0-F1
#
_cell.length_a   1.000
_cell.length_b   1.000
_cell.length_c   1.000
_cell.angle_alpha   90.00
_cell.angle_beta   90.00
_cell.angle_gamma   90.00
#
_symmetry.space_group_name_H-M   'P 1'
#
loop_
_entity.id
_entity.type
_entity.pdbx_description
1 polymer ?
#
loop_
_entity_poly.entity_id
_entity_poly.type
_entity_poly.pdbx_seq_one_letter_code
_entity_poly.pdbx_strand_id
1 'polypeptide(L)'
;MLIAKTVLEDEKYGTDVISNLSDVQLGAATMVRRVSAMSGNLANQPDRDLARMVFDDFSTKEELLTLLPLKTTMRGVDIYNAVKEFLVEKKVPLEKLVSVTTDGAPAMIGRHTGFIAHCKGDTEFSNFLHYHCIIHQQALCAKVIGFEHVMTPVVKIINSIRSRAKQHRTFKVLLEEL
;
A
#
# COMPACT_ATOMS: atom_id res chain seq x y z
N MET A 1 10.42 1.25 5.14
CA MET A 1 11.43 1.12 6.21
C MET A 1 11.72 2.45 6.93
N LEU A 2 11.60 3.61 6.25
CA LEU A 2 11.87 4.92 6.85
C LEU A 2 10.99 5.24 8.08
N ILE A 3 9.67 5.01 8.00
CA ILE A 3 8.75 5.25 9.12
C ILE A 3 9.04 4.30 10.31
N ALA A 4 9.34 3.04 10.02
CA ALA A 4 9.70 2.07 11.06
C ALA A 4 11.00 2.46 11.77
N LYS A 5 12.00 2.99 11.04
CA LYS A 5 13.20 3.57 11.64
C LYS A 5 12.86 4.77 12.54
N THR A 6 12.14 5.76 12.02
CA THR A 6 11.83 6.98 12.79
C THR A 6 10.97 6.74 14.02
N VAL A 7 10.11 5.71 14.03
CA VAL A 7 9.20 5.41 15.15
C VAL A 7 9.80 4.41 16.15
N LEU A 8 10.68 3.52 15.71
CA LEU A 8 11.18 2.41 16.53
C LEU A 8 12.66 2.56 16.92
N GLU A 9 13.37 3.61 16.47
CA GLU A 9 14.80 3.80 16.76
C GLU A 9 15.13 3.84 18.27
N ASP A 10 14.20 4.30 19.11
CA ASP A 10 14.37 4.40 20.57
C ASP A 10 13.68 3.27 21.37
N GLU A 11 13.00 2.33 20.70
CA GLU A 11 12.32 1.21 21.35
C GLU A 11 13.30 0.07 21.66
N LYS A 12 13.18 -0.54 22.85
CA LYS A 12 14.08 -1.60 23.36
C LYS A 12 14.27 -2.81 22.42
N TYR A 13 13.37 -2.99 21.45
CA TYR A 13 13.38 -4.06 20.44
C TYR A 13 13.31 -3.53 19.00
N GLY A 14 13.47 -2.22 18.79
CA GLY A 14 13.21 -1.57 17.50
C GLY A 14 14.13 -2.04 16.38
N THR A 15 15.41 -2.29 16.67
CA THR A 15 16.37 -2.82 15.69
C THR A 15 16.03 -4.23 15.22
N ASP A 16 15.56 -5.11 16.12
CA ASP A 16 15.13 -6.47 15.80
C ASP A 16 13.80 -6.49 15.04
N VAL A 17 12.89 -5.57 15.36
CA VAL A 17 11.64 -5.41 14.60
C VAL A 17 11.95 -4.89 13.19
N ILE A 18 12.85 -3.92 13.02
CA ILE A 18 13.23 -3.37 11.72
C ILE A 18 13.88 -4.43 10.82
N SER A 19 14.77 -5.27 11.35
CA SER A 19 15.43 -6.35 10.59
C SER A 19 14.43 -7.44 10.16
N ASN A 20 13.51 -7.82 11.03
CA ASN A 20 12.43 -8.75 10.69
C ASN A 20 11.45 -8.16 9.66
N LEU A 21 11.19 -6.85 9.69
CA LEU A 21 10.34 -6.17 8.69
C LEU A 21 11.00 -6.09 7.31
N SER A 22 12.33 -6.04 7.21
CA SER A 22 13.03 -6.07 5.91
C SER A 22 12.98 -7.45 5.24
N ASP A 23 12.89 -8.51 6.04
CA ASP A 23 12.99 -9.90 5.54
C ASP A 23 11.62 -10.54 5.21
N VAL A 24 10.51 -9.94 5.67
CA VAL A 24 9.16 -10.50 5.42
C VAL A 24 8.58 -9.95 4.13
N GLN A 25 8.69 -10.72 3.04
CA GLN A 25 7.85 -10.55 1.86
C GLN A 25 6.45 -11.12 2.12
N LEU A 26 5.39 -10.34 1.88
CA LEU A 26 4.04 -10.91 1.82
C LEU A 26 3.92 -11.78 0.57
N GLY A 27 3.91 -13.10 0.75
CA GLY A 27 3.76 -14.05 -0.35
C GLY A 27 2.46 -13.82 -1.13
N ALA A 28 2.51 -14.05 -2.45
CA ALA A 28 1.41 -13.81 -3.40
C ALA A 28 0.06 -14.40 -2.96
N ALA A 29 0.06 -15.55 -2.27
CA ALA A 29 -1.16 -16.17 -1.72
C ALA A 29 -1.85 -15.34 -0.62
N THR A 30 -1.10 -14.54 0.15
CA THR A 30 -1.66 -13.60 1.15
C THR A 30 -2.31 -12.40 0.47
N MET A 31 -1.73 -11.93 -0.64
CA MET A 31 -2.31 -10.88 -1.47
C MET A 31 -3.58 -11.37 -2.16
N VAL A 32 -3.58 -12.56 -2.77
CA VAL A 32 -4.76 -13.17 -3.39
C VAL A 32 -5.86 -13.46 -2.36
N ARG A 33 -5.54 -14.01 -1.17
CA ARG A 33 -6.56 -14.20 -0.11
C ARG A 33 -7.14 -12.88 0.39
N ARG A 34 -6.35 -11.80 0.44
CA ARG A 34 -6.85 -10.47 0.81
C ARG A 34 -7.68 -9.85 -0.30
N VAL A 35 -7.26 -9.94 -1.56
CA VAL A 35 -8.04 -9.49 -2.73
C VAL A 35 -9.34 -10.28 -2.86
N SER A 36 -9.34 -11.60 -2.65
CA SER A 36 -10.57 -12.43 -2.65
C SER A 36 -11.46 -12.21 -1.42
N ALA A 37 -10.89 -11.95 -0.24
CA ALA A 37 -11.68 -11.57 0.95
C ALA A 37 -12.24 -10.14 0.82
N MET A 38 -11.55 -9.24 0.13
CA MET A 38 -12.04 -7.92 -0.28
C MET A 38 -13.04 -8.03 -1.44
N SER A 39 -12.96 -9.09 -2.26
CA SER A 39 -13.87 -9.39 -3.38
C SER A 39 -15.32 -9.63 -2.96
N GLY A 40 -15.58 -10.02 -1.71
CA GLY A 40 -16.95 -10.09 -1.18
C GLY A 40 -17.58 -8.72 -0.91
N ASN A 41 -16.78 -7.66 -0.83
CA ASN A 41 -17.20 -6.27 -0.62
C ASN A 41 -16.97 -5.38 -1.87
N LEU A 42 -16.67 -6.01 -3.02
CA LEU A 42 -16.07 -5.40 -4.22
C LEU A 42 -16.99 -4.56 -5.10
N ALA A 43 -18.16 -4.15 -4.61
CA ALA A 43 -18.89 -3.10 -5.31
C ALA A 43 -18.23 -1.72 -5.10
N ASN A 44 -17.37 -1.53 -4.08
CA ASN A 44 -16.97 -0.18 -3.67
C ASN A 44 -15.46 0.13 -3.52
N GLN A 45 -14.51 -0.82 -3.52
CA GLN A 45 -13.09 -0.47 -3.40
C GLN A 45 -12.14 -1.50 -4.04
N PRO A 46 -11.64 -1.27 -5.27
CA PRO A 46 -10.44 -1.94 -5.78
C PRO A 46 -9.18 -1.18 -5.35
N ASP A 47 -8.04 -1.86 -5.28
CA ASP A 47 -6.72 -1.27 -5.03
C ASP A 47 -6.47 -0.10 -6.00
N ARG A 48 -6.19 1.08 -5.45
CA ARG A 48 -6.22 2.36 -6.18
C ARG A 48 -4.80 2.89 -6.38
N ASP A 49 -4.40 3.10 -7.63
CA ASP A 49 -3.30 4.00 -7.95
C ASP A 49 -3.79 5.45 -7.73
N LEU A 50 -3.68 5.91 -6.49
CA LEU A 50 -4.07 7.25 -6.09
C LEU A 50 -2.97 8.23 -6.50
N ALA A 51 -3.32 9.16 -7.39
CA ALA A 51 -2.47 10.30 -7.71
C ALA A 51 -2.89 11.47 -6.83
N ARG A 52 -1.94 11.98 -6.04
CA ARG A 52 -2.08 13.27 -5.36
C ARG A 52 -1.36 14.33 -6.17
N MET A 53 -2.11 15.30 -6.66
CA MET A 53 -1.61 16.46 -7.38
C MET A 53 -1.54 17.65 -6.43
N VAL A 54 -0.50 18.48 -6.57
CA VAL A 54 -0.31 19.73 -5.83
C VAL A 54 -0.25 20.85 -6.86
N PHE A 55 -1.06 21.88 -6.68
CA PHE A 55 -1.14 23.03 -7.58
C PHE A 55 -0.41 24.25 -6.99
N ASP A 56 -0.21 25.28 -7.82
CA ASP A 56 0.56 26.47 -7.44
C ASP A 56 -0.07 27.27 -6.29
N ASP A 57 -1.38 27.13 -6.07
CA ASP A 57 -2.11 27.69 -4.94
C ASP A 57 -2.04 26.83 -3.67
N PHE A 58 -1.17 25.81 -3.67
CA PHE A 58 -1.04 24.77 -2.64
C PHE A 58 -2.29 23.93 -2.41
N SER A 59 -3.31 24.05 -3.26
CA SER A 59 -4.41 23.11 -3.24
C SER A 59 -3.92 21.73 -3.64
N THR A 60 -4.55 20.70 -3.06
CA THR A 60 -4.24 19.31 -3.39
C THR A 60 -5.46 18.57 -3.84
N LYS A 61 -5.33 17.76 -4.88
CA LYS A 61 -6.38 16.89 -5.38
C LYS A 61 -5.89 15.45 -5.38
N GLU A 62 -6.68 14.55 -4.81
CA GLU A 62 -6.36 13.13 -4.74
C GLU A 62 -7.44 12.34 -5.48
N GLU A 63 -7.05 11.66 -6.55
CA GLU A 63 -7.97 10.88 -7.39
C GLU A 63 -7.33 9.56 -7.85
N LEU A 64 -8.17 8.57 -8.11
CA LEU A 64 -7.75 7.36 -8.81
C LEU A 64 -7.42 7.75 -10.25
N LEU A 65 -6.16 7.61 -10.63
CA LEU A 65 -5.73 8.04 -11.95
C LEU A 65 -6.13 7.03 -13.04
N THR A 66 -5.88 5.74 -12.79
CA THR A 66 -6.20 4.66 -13.73
C THR A 66 -6.08 3.28 -13.07
N LEU A 67 -6.50 2.25 -13.78
CA LEU A 67 -6.17 0.86 -13.53
C LEU A 67 -5.58 0.27 -14.81
N LEU A 68 -4.30 -0.08 -14.80
CA LEU A 68 -3.59 -0.57 -15.97
C LEU A 68 -3.53 -2.10 -15.98
N PRO A 69 -4.18 -2.78 -16.97
CA PRO A 69 -4.04 -4.22 -17.09
C PRO A 69 -2.65 -4.57 -17.63
N LEU A 70 -1.95 -5.45 -16.94
CA LEU A 70 -0.66 -6.00 -17.39
C LEU A 70 -0.91 -7.25 -18.24
N LYS A 71 -0.53 -7.19 -19.52
CA LYS A 71 -0.86 -8.23 -20.53
C LYS A 71 0.03 -9.47 -20.46
N THR A 72 1.21 -9.37 -19.87
CA THR A 72 2.25 -10.41 -19.93
C THR A 72 2.56 -10.96 -18.54
N THR A 73 3.45 -10.27 -17.83
CA THR A 73 4.00 -10.69 -16.54
C THR A 73 3.99 -9.53 -15.55
N MET A 74 4.12 -9.88 -14.27
CA MET A 74 4.18 -8.92 -13.16
C MET A 74 5.64 -8.52 -12.84
N ARG A 75 6.54 -8.44 -13.83
CA ARG A 75 7.94 -8.05 -13.57
C ARG A 75 8.04 -6.52 -13.55
N GLY A 76 9.06 -6.00 -12.87
CA GLY A 76 9.25 -4.55 -12.74
C GLY A 76 9.32 -3.80 -14.08
N VAL A 77 9.93 -4.41 -15.10
CA VAL A 77 9.99 -3.83 -16.45
C VAL A 77 8.63 -3.72 -17.12
N ASP A 78 7.74 -4.70 -16.93
CA ASP A 78 6.41 -4.70 -17.55
C ASP A 78 5.53 -3.62 -16.88
N ILE A 79 5.64 -3.48 -15.56
CA ILE A 79 4.98 -2.43 -14.78
C ILE A 79 5.50 -1.05 -15.20
N TYR A 80 6.81 -0.90 -15.31
CA TYR A 80 7.45 0.35 -15.76
C TYR A 80 6.96 0.78 -17.14
N ASN A 81 6.97 -0.13 -18.11
CA ASN A 81 6.51 0.19 -19.46
C ASN A 81 5.03 0.60 -19.47
N ALA A 82 4.16 -0.14 -18.78
CA ALA A 82 2.74 0.18 -18.72
C ALA A 82 2.49 1.57 -18.09
N VAL A 83 3.15 1.89 -16.98
CA VAL A 83 3.02 3.18 -16.30
C VAL A 83 3.59 4.30 -17.17
N LYS A 84 4.78 4.13 -17.74
CA LYS A 84 5.42 5.15 -18.59
C LYS A 84 4.57 5.44 -19.83
N GLU A 85 4.15 4.40 -20.55
CA GLU A 85 3.28 4.53 -21.73
C GLU A 85 2.01 5.31 -21.40
N PHE A 86 1.36 4.98 -20.27
CA PHE A 86 0.16 5.69 -19.84
C PHE A 86 0.42 7.17 -19.50
N LEU A 87 1.48 7.47 -18.74
CA LEU A 87 1.80 8.85 -18.37
C LEU A 87 2.16 9.69 -19.61
N VAL A 88 2.89 9.12 -20.56
CA VAL A 88 3.19 9.76 -21.85
C VAL A 88 1.92 9.97 -22.67
N GLU A 89 1.04 8.97 -22.78
CA GLU A 89 -0.25 9.08 -23.48
C GLU A 89 -1.12 10.19 -22.88
N LYS A 90 -1.17 10.28 -21.54
CA LYS A 90 -1.92 11.32 -20.81
C LYS A 90 -1.18 12.65 -20.73
N LYS A 91 0.01 12.77 -21.33
CA LYS A 91 0.85 13.97 -21.32
C LYS A 91 1.13 14.47 -19.90
N VAL A 92 1.27 13.52 -18.96
CA VAL A 92 1.69 13.83 -17.59
C VAL A 92 3.22 13.99 -17.62
N PRO A 93 3.74 15.16 -17.25
CA PRO A 93 5.19 15.39 -17.25
C PRO A 93 5.87 14.53 -16.18
N LEU A 94 6.71 13.60 -16.63
CA LEU A 94 7.44 12.65 -15.77
C LEU A 94 8.42 13.38 -14.85
N GLU A 95 8.96 14.51 -15.30
CA GLU A 95 9.86 15.37 -14.54
C GLU A 95 9.19 16.05 -13.34
N LYS A 96 7.85 16.13 -13.32
CA LYS A 96 7.08 16.65 -12.18
C LYS A 96 6.71 15.58 -11.16
N LEU A 97 7.11 14.33 -11.37
CA LEU A 97 6.86 13.26 -10.40
C LEU A 97 7.68 13.51 -9.13
N VAL A 98 6.99 13.80 -8.02
CA VAL A 98 7.65 14.09 -6.73
C VAL A 98 7.92 12.82 -5.94
N SER A 99 6.99 11.88 -5.95
CA SER A 99 7.11 10.66 -5.17
C SER A 99 6.29 9.49 -5.68
N VAL A 100 6.73 8.28 -5.37
CA VAL A 100 6.07 7.01 -5.69
C VAL A 100 5.96 6.17 -4.44
N THR A 101 4.77 5.63 -4.17
CA THR A 101 4.54 4.67 -3.08
C THR A 101 4.23 3.30 -3.66
N THR A 102 4.94 2.26 -3.21
CA THR A 102 4.77 0.88 -3.71
C THR A 102 4.51 -0.09 -2.57
N ASP A 103 3.87 -1.23 -2.83
CA ASP A 103 3.64 -2.28 -1.83
C ASP A 103 4.93 -3.01 -1.36
N GLY A 104 6.07 -2.73 -1.98
CA GLY A 104 7.35 -3.33 -1.60
C GLY A 104 7.61 -4.71 -2.18
N ALA A 105 6.77 -5.21 -3.10
CA ALA A 105 7.03 -6.46 -3.78
C ALA A 105 8.36 -6.40 -4.54
N PRO A 106 9.10 -7.52 -4.69
CA PRO A 106 10.39 -7.53 -5.40
C PRO A 106 10.30 -7.03 -6.85
N ALA A 107 9.16 -7.20 -7.52
CA ALA A 107 8.90 -6.59 -8.83
C ALA A 107 8.84 -5.06 -8.80
N MET A 108 8.47 -4.45 -7.67
CA MET A 108 8.41 -3.00 -7.51
C MET A 108 9.76 -2.42 -7.09
N ILE A 109 10.43 -3.05 -6.11
CA ILE A 109 11.61 -2.47 -5.43
C ILE A 109 12.95 -3.15 -5.75
N GLY A 110 12.94 -4.19 -6.59
CA GLY A 110 14.14 -4.94 -6.95
C GLY A 110 15.28 -4.02 -7.40
N ARG A 111 16.49 -4.25 -6.86
CA ARG A 111 17.65 -3.34 -7.00
C ARG A 111 18.00 -2.99 -8.45
N HIS A 112 17.84 -3.95 -9.36
CA HIS A 112 18.22 -3.81 -10.77
C HIS A 112 17.05 -4.00 -11.74
N THR A 113 16.03 -4.77 -11.33
CA THR A 113 14.92 -5.20 -12.21
C THR A 113 13.55 -4.78 -11.67
N GLY A 114 13.52 -4.00 -10.58
CA GLY A 114 12.30 -3.47 -10.01
C GLY A 114 11.80 -2.25 -10.79
N PHE A 115 10.49 -2.02 -10.75
CA PHE A 115 9.84 -0.82 -11.29
C PHE A 115 10.58 0.47 -10.90
N ILE A 116 10.91 0.65 -9.62
CA ILE A 116 11.61 1.84 -9.12
C ILE A 116 13.04 1.94 -9.68
N ALA A 117 13.73 0.82 -9.86
CA ALA A 117 15.06 0.81 -10.46
C ALA A 117 15.02 1.24 -11.93
N HIS A 118 14.00 0.81 -12.67
CA HIS A 118 13.78 1.27 -14.04
C HIS A 118 13.44 2.76 -14.10
N CYS A 119 12.53 3.26 -13.28
CA CYS A 119 12.22 4.69 -13.22
C CYS A 119 13.45 5.54 -12.87
N LYS A 120 14.27 5.12 -11.90
CA LYS A 120 15.49 5.87 -11.52
C LYS A 120 16.61 5.79 -12.55
N GLY A 121 16.61 4.78 -13.42
CA GLY A 121 17.55 4.64 -14.53
C GLY A 121 17.12 5.40 -15.79
N ASP A 122 15.88 5.89 -15.83
CA ASP A 122 15.32 6.64 -16.95
C ASP A 122 15.48 8.14 -16.73
N THR A 123 16.17 8.80 -17.66
CA THR A 123 16.48 10.24 -17.59
C THR A 123 15.26 11.14 -17.74
N GLU A 124 14.13 10.63 -18.21
CA GLU A 124 12.87 11.39 -18.29
C GLU A 124 12.21 11.58 -16.92
N PHE A 125 12.50 10.71 -15.96
CA PHE A 125 12.04 10.88 -14.58
C PHE A 125 13.02 11.80 -13.84
N SER A 126 12.48 12.79 -13.13
CA SER A 126 13.30 13.58 -12.19
C SER A 126 13.64 12.76 -10.95
N ASN A 127 14.54 13.27 -10.11
CA ASN A 127 14.78 12.67 -8.80
C ASN A 127 13.48 12.71 -7.97
N PHE A 128 12.90 11.54 -7.73
CA PHE A 128 11.67 11.38 -6.96
C PHE A 128 11.92 10.55 -5.68
N LEU A 129 11.07 10.76 -4.68
CA LEU A 129 11.10 10.02 -3.42
C LEU A 129 10.34 8.70 -3.58
N HIS A 130 10.92 7.61 -3.08
CA HIS A 130 10.26 6.30 -3.06
C HIS A 130 9.89 5.92 -1.63
N TYR A 131 8.63 5.52 -1.45
CA TYR A 131 8.10 5.07 -0.17
C TYR A 131 7.49 3.67 -0.29
N HIS A 132 7.48 2.96 0.83
CA HIS A 132 6.65 1.76 0.97
C HIS A 132 5.24 2.15 1.40
N CYS A 133 4.25 1.41 0.92
CA CYS A 133 2.86 1.59 1.32
C CYS A 133 2.72 1.44 2.84
N ILE A 134 2.21 2.48 3.50
CA ILE A 134 2.03 2.50 4.96
C ILE A 134 1.11 1.38 5.44
N ILE A 135 0.07 1.05 4.66
CA ILE A 135 -0.88 -0.03 4.96
C ILE A 135 -0.15 -1.39 4.92
N HIS A 136 0.75 -1.57 3.96
CA HIS A 136 1.59 -2.77 3.90
C HIS A 136 2.51 -2.83 5.12
N GLN A 137 3.18 -1.73 5.47
CA GLN A 137 4.06 -1.67 6.64
C GLN A 137 3.29 -1.96 7.94
N GLN A 138 2.11 -1.37 8.14
CA GLN A 138 1.26 -1.62 9.30
C GLN A 138 0.85 -3.10 9.40
N ALA A 139 0.44 -3.70 8.28
CA ALA A 139 0.10 -5.11 8.24
C ALA A 139 1.29 -6.02 8.56
N LEU A 140 2.49 -5.59 8.19
CA LEU A 140 3.74 -6.30 8.50
C LEU A 140 4.10 -6.17 9.98
N CYS A 141 4.05 -4.94 10.52
CA CYS A 141 4.27 -4.68 11.94
C CYS A 141 3.31 -5.48 12.82
N ALA A 142 2.02 -5.56 12.46
CA ALA A 142 1.05 -6.36 13.21
C ALA A 142 1.41 -7.84 13.28
N LYS A 143 2.06 -8.40 12.23
CA LYS A 143 2.55 -9.78 12.23
C LYS A 143 3.80 -9.96 13.09
N VAL A 144 4.74 -9.00 13.03
CA VAL A 144 6.04 -9.10 13.70
C VAL A 144 5.93 -8.81 15.21
N ILE A 145 5.12 -7.82 15.60
CA ILE A 145 5.04 -7.35 17.00
C ILE A 145 4.25 -8.34 17.90
N GLY A 146 3.65 -9.39 17.34
CA GLY A 146 2.98 -10.43 18.15
C GLY A 146 1.68 -9.96 18.80
N PHE A 147 0.97 -9.01 18.19
CA PHE A 147 -0.35 -8.53 18.63
C PHE A 147 -1.47 -9.58 18.49
N GLU A 148 -1.15 -10.83 18.17
CA GLU A 148 -2.13 -11.91 18.00
C GLU A 148 -3.06 -12.03 19.22
N HIS A 149 -2.51 -11.89 20.42
CA HIS A 149 -3.27 -11.95 21.68
C HIS A 149 -4.28 -10.80 21.85
N VAL A 150 -4.07 -9.64 21.21
CA VAL A 150 -5.01 -8.49 21.19
C VAL A 150 -5.94 -8.57 19.99
N MET A 151 -5.38 -8.82 18.80
CA MET A 151 -6.13 -8.84 17.55
C MET A 151 -7.11 -10.01 17.48
N THR A 152 -6.78 -11.17 18.07
CA THR A 152 -7.69 -12.33 18.09
C THR A 152 -8.99 -12.03 18.83
N PRO A 153 -8.98 -11.51 20.07
CA PRO A 153 -10.20 -11.02 20.74
C PRO A 153 -10.94 -9.94 19.95
N VAL A 154 -10.23 -8.93 19.43
CA VAL A 154 -10.84 -7.83 18.67
C VAL A 154 -11.59 -8.35 17.44
N VAL A 155 -10.96 -9.21 16.65
CA VAL A 155 -11.59 -9.83 15.46
C VAL A 155 -12.79 -10.68 15.86
N LYS A 156 -12.72 -11.44 16.97
CA LYS A 156 -13.87 -12.20 17.49
C LYS A 156 -15.03 -11.28 17.87
N ILE A 157 -14.76 -10.15 18.53
CA ILE A 157 -15.79 -9.16 18.91
C ILE A 157 -16.43 -8.55 17.66
N ILE A 158 -15.62 -8.09 16.70
CA ILE A 158 -16.12 -7.53 15.44
C ILE A 158 -16.99 -8.55 14.69
N ASN A 159 -16.52 -9.80 14.58
CA ASN A 159 -17.27 -10.86 13.93
C ASN A 159 -18.58 -11.16 14.67
N SER A 160 -18.58 -11.13 16.01
CA SER A 160 -19.80 -11.29 16.81
C SER A 160 -20.80 -10.16 16.52
N ILE A 161 -20.37 -8.90 16.57
CA ILE A 161 -21.20 -7.72 16.24
C ILE A 161 -21.78 -7.83 14.83
N ARG A 162 -20.95 -8.22 13.84
CA ARG A 162 -21.37 -8.35 12.44
C ARG A 162 -22.25 -9.57 12.18
N SER A 163 -22.14 -10.63 12.98
CA SER A 163 -22.89 -11.88 12.78
C SER A 163 -24.40 -11.72 12.99
N ARG A 164 -24.84 -10.69 13.72
CA ARG A 164 -26.26 -10.46 14.02
C ARG A 164 -26.70 -9.06 13.63
N ALA A 165 -27.72 -8.96 12.78
CA ALA A 165 -28.24 -7.70 12.29
C ALA A 165 -28.65 -6.72 13.42
N LYS A 166 -29.24 -7.24 14.50
CA LYS A 166 -29.61 -6.42 15.68
C LYS A 166 -28.37 -5.85 16.38
N GLN A 167 -27.35 -6.67 16.64
CA GLN A 167 -26.12 -6.22 17.30
C GLN A 167 -25.39 -5.18 16.45
N HIS A 168 -25.32 -5.39 15.14
CA HIS A 168 -24.71 -4.43 14.22
C HIS A 168 -25.44 -3.08 14.23
N ARG A 169 -26.78 -3.08 14.18
CA ARG A 169 -27.58 -1.83 14.26
C ARG A 169 -27.41 -1.13 15.62
N THR A 170 -27.50 -1.86 16.72
CA THR A 170 -27.31 -1.28 18.07
C THR A 170 -25.91 -0.70 18.24
N PHE A 171 -24.88 -1.38 17.73
CA PHE A 171 -23.52 -0.87 17.79
C PHE A 171 -23.32 0.40 16.95
N LYS A 172 -23.99 0.51 15.79
CA LYS A 172 -23.99 1.77 15.02
C LYS A 172 -24.58 2.93 15.78
N VAL A 173 -25.73 2.73 16.44
CA VAL A 173 -26.37 3.78 17.26
C VAL A 173 -25.43 4.21 18.39
N LEU A 174 -24.80 3.26 19.09
CA LEU A 174 -23.81 3.58 20.13
C LEU A 174 -22.64 4.42 19.59
N LEU A 175 -22.16 4.15 18.37
CA LEU A 175 -21.08 4.92 17.76
C LEU A 175 -21.52 6.33 17.33
N GLU A 176 -22.81 6.53 17.03
CA GLU A 176 -23.37 7.85 16.70
C GLU A 176 -23.57 8.72 17.96
N GLU A 177 -23.60 8.12 19.15
CA GLU A 177 -23.73 8.81 20.44
C GLU A 177 -22.37 9.19 21.09
N LEU A 178 -21.25 8.75 20.51
CA LEU A 178 -19.87 9.06 20.95
C LEU A 178 -19.28 10.25 20.19
#